data_AF-L0L0H7-F1
#
_entry.id   AF-L0L0H7-F1
#
_cell.length_a   1.000
_cell.length_b   1.000
_cell.length_c   1.000
_cell.angle_alpha   90.00
_cell.angle_beta   90.00
_cell.angle_gamma   90.00
#
_symmetry.space_group_name_H-M   'P 1'
#
loop_
_entity.id
_entity.type
_entity.pdbx_description
1 polymer ?
#
loop_
_entity_poly.entity_id
_entity_poly.type
_entity_poly.pdbx_seq_one_letter_code
_entity_poly.pdbx_strand_id
1 'polypeptide(L)'
;MELTSSQIIELINSNVLPNDIKHSFIYWYKKIIRQGEDIRIGPQIITMPFEGMIVFVDLAPHANWAHPCLYLLINIRSLDVKIIEASFPLSIEQSDDNYTIILRFGQILSN
;
A
#
# COMPACT_ATOMS: atom_id res chain seq x y z
N MET A 1 -17.09 -3.34 -7.37
CA MET A 1 -16.15 -3.09 -8.48
C MET A 1 -14.79 -3.48 -7.94
N GLU A 2 -14.07 -4.36 -8.62
CA GLU A 2 -12.71 -4.73 -8.21
C GLU A 2 -11.72 -3.85 -8.97
N LEU A 3 -10.71 -3.32 -8.27
CA LEU A 3 -9.61 -2.61 -8.91
C LEU A 3 -8.71 -3.61 -9.62
N THR A 4 -8.24 -3.27 -10.80
CA THR A 4 -7.30 -4.08 -11.57
C THR A 4 -5.85 -3.75 -11.21
N SER A 5 -4.92 -4.69 -11.42
CA SER A 5 -3.49 -4.43 -11.20
C SER A 5 -2.98 -3.24 -12.01
N SER A 6 -3.47 -3.04 -13.24
CA SER A 6 -3.08 -1.90 -14.08
C SER A 6 -3.51 -0.57 -13.47
N GLN A 7 -4.72 -0.47 -12.93
CA GLN A 7 -5.18 0.73 -12.23
C GLN A 7 -4.36 1.01 -10.98
N ILE A 8 -4.03 -0.03 -10.20
CA ILE A 8 -3.19 0.12 -9.02
C ILE A 8 -1.79 0.62 -9.41
N ILE A 9 -1.18 0.08 -10.47
CA ILE A 9 0.13 0.52 -10.95
C ILE A 9 0.09 1.98 -11.42
N GLU A 10 -0.97 2.39 -12.12
CA GLU A 10 -1.15 3.79 -12.55
C GLU A 10 -1.25 4.74 -11.35
N LEU A 11 -2.01 4.35 -10.32
CA LEU A 11 -2.11 5.12 -9.08
C LEU A 11 -0.78 5.20 -8.34
N ILE A 12 -0.02 4.10 -8.27
CA ILE A 12 1.34 4.09 -7.69
C ILE A 12 2.24 5.07 -8.44
N ASN A 13 2.32 4.96 -9.78
CA ASN A 13 3.19 5.81 -10.60
C ASN A 13 2.82 7.30 -10.53
N SER A 14 1.55 7.60 -10.23
CA SER A 14 1.06 8.98 -10.10
C SER A 14 1.30 9.60 -8.73
N ASN A 15 1.49 8.77 -7.68
CA ASN A 15 1.52 9.22 -6.28
C ASN A 15 2.84 8.91 -5.55
N VAL A 16 3.70 8.07 -6.12
CA VAL A 16 5.01 7.70 -5.55
C VAL A 16 6.11 8.14 -6.50
N LEU A 17 7.20 8.70 -5.95
CA LEU A 17 8.30 9.18 -6.77
C LEU A 17 8.93 8.03 -7.56
N PRO A 18 9.28 8.22 -8.85
CA PRO A 18 9.89 7.15 -9.65
C PRO A 18 11.18 6.57 -9.06
N ASN A 19 11.95 7.39 -8.35
CA ASN A 19 13.16 6.91 -7.67
C ASN A 19 12.81 5.98 -6.49
N ASP A 20 11.80 6.33 -5.71
CA ASP A 20 11.33 5.53 -4.58
C ASP A 20 10.77 4.19 -5.06
N ILE A 21 10.02 4.18 -6.17
CA ILE A 21 9.52 2.94 -6.79
C ILE A 21 10.67 1.96 -7.13
N LYS A 22 11.80 2.46 -7.62
CA LYS A 22 12.96 1.64 -8.00
C LYS A 22 13.69 1.01 -6.80
N HIS A 23 13.51 1.57 -5.60
CA HIS A 23 14.18 1.11 -4.39
C HIS A 23 13.23 0.44 -3.39
N SER A 24 11.95 0.33 -3.73
CA SER A 24 10.91 -0.16 -2.82
C SER A 24 10.38 -1.54 -3.17
N PHE A 25 9.75 -2.16 -2.17
CA PHE A 25 8.77 -3.23 -2.38
C PHE A 25 7.38 -2.63 -2.23
N ILE A 26 6.50 -2.93 -3.18
CA ILE A 26 5.14 -2.40 -3.19
C ILE A 26 4.14 -3.54 -3.15
N TYR A 27 3.31 -3.50 -2.12
CA TYR A 27 2.33 -4.51 -1.78
C TYR A 27 0.93 -3.94 -1.95
N TRP A 28 0.04 -4.73 -2.53
CA TRP A 28 -1.38 -4.41 -2.60
C TRP A 28 -2.15 -5.32 -1.66
N TYR A 29 -2.88 -4.71 -0.74
CA TYR A 29 -3.85 -5.39 0.11
C TYR A 29 -5.23 -5.35 -0.58
N LYS A 30 -5.63 -6.49 -1.13
CA LYS A 30 -6.83 -6.64 -1.96
C LYS A 30 -8.14 -6.61 -1.19
N LYS A 31 -8.08 -6.73 0.14
CA LYS A 31 -9.28 -6.66 0.98
C LYS A 31 -9.85 -5.25 0.96
N ILE A 32 -11.15 -5.15 0.72
CA ILE A 32 -11.88 -3.89 0.86
C ILE A 32 -12.05 -3.60 2.34
N ILE A 33 -11.65 -2.40 2.75
CA ILE A 33 -11.78 -1.86 4.10
C ILE A 33 -12.85 -0.78 4.07
N ARG A 34 -13.81 -0.86 4.99
CA ARG A 34 -14.94 0.08 5.00
C ARG A 34 -14.53 1.43 5.59
N GLN A 35 -15.29 2.45 5.22
CA GLN A 35 -15.16 3.76 5.85
C GLN A 35 -15.35 3.66 7.37
N GLY A 36 -14.48 4.32 8.13
CA GLY A 36 -14.51 4.31 9.59
C GLY A 36 -13.87 3.09 10.24
N GLU A 37 -13.44 2.08 9.47
CA GLU A 37 -12.66 0.97 10.03
C GLU A 37 -11.23 1.42 10.33
N ASP A 38 -10.71 0.94 11.47
CA ASP A 38 -9.36 1.24 11.92
C ASP A 38 -8.36 0.22 11.41
N ILE A 39 -7.24 0.71 10.90
CA ILE A 39 -6.10 -0.06 10.43
C ILE A 39 -4.95 0.20 11.39
N ARG A 40 -4.35 -0.87 11.90
CA ARG A 40 -3.17 -0.77 12.74
C ARG A 40 -1.90 -0.87 11.89
N ILE A 41 -1.05 0.14 12.01
CA ILE A 41 0.24 0.24 11.34
C ILE A 41 1.34 0.48 12.38
N GLY A 42 1.86 -0.62 12.93
CA GLY A 42 2.74 -0.59 14.09
C GLY A 42 2.07 0.05 15.33
N PRO A 43 2.64 1.14 15.89
CA PRO A 43 2.05 1.86 17.03
C PRO A 43 0.95 2.85 16.64
N GLN A 44 0.75 3.11 15.34
CA GLN A 44 -0.25 4.06 14.85
C GLN A 44 -1.56 3.36 14.47
N ILE A 45 -2.66 4.09 14.60
CA ILE A 45 -3.99 3.68 14.12
C ILE A 45 -4.41 4.70 13.06
N ILE A 46 -4.78 4.21 11.89
CA ILE A 46 -5.35 5.00 10.80
C ILE A 46 -6.81 4.59 10.62
N THR A 47 -7.73 5.54 10.72
CA THR A 47 -9.13 5.31 10.36
C THR A 47 -9.32 5.50 8.85
N MET A 48 -9.94 4.53 8.19
CA MET A 48 -10.23 4.63 6.76
C MET A 48 -11.20 5.78 6.47
N PRO A 49 -10.81 6.77 5.65
CA PRO A 49 -11.67 7.92 5.35
C PRO A 49 -12.83 7.56 4.41
N PHE A 50 -12.75 6.43 3.70
CA PHE A 50 -13.71 5.96 2.71
C PHE A 50 -13.67 4.43 2.60
N GLU A 51 -14.64 3.85 1.89
CA GLU A 51 -14.57 2.45 1.44
C GLU A 51 -13.49 2.30 0.37
N GLY A 52 -12.50 1.44 0.62
CA GLY A 52 -11.29 1.42 -0.21
C GLY A 52 -10.36 0.24 0.03
N MET A 53 -9.21 0.29 -0.63
CA MET A 53 -8.11 -0.67 -0.50
C MET A 53 -6.83 0.05 -0.08
N ILE A 54 -5.80 -0.73 0.31
CA ILE A 54 -4.50 -0.20 0.72
C ILE A 54 -3.42 -0.68 -0.23
N VAL A 55 -2.53 0.23 -0.62
CA VAL A 55 -1.21 -0.11 -1.13
C VAL A 55 -0.17 0.31 -0.09
N PHE A 56 0.72 -0.62 0.26
CA PHE A 56 1.83 -0.40 1.16
C PHE A 56 3.13 -0.35 0.36
N VAL A 57 3.93 0.69 0.60
CA VAL A 57 5.22 0.93 -0.04
C VAL A 57 6.30 0.89 1.04
N ASP A 58 7.12 -0.14 1.00
CA ASP A 58 8.33 -0.23 1.81
C ASP A 58 9.46 0.49 1.05
N LEU A 59 9.82 1.70 1.50
CA LEU A 59 10.86 2.52 0.85
C LEU A 59 12.28 2.07 1.19
N ALA A 60 12.46 1.16 2.14
CA ALA A 60 13.77 0.70 2.60
C ALA A 60 13.72 -0.80 2.94
N PRO A 61 13.47 -1.70 1.96
CA PRO A 61 13.18 -3.12 2.18
C PRO A 61 14.35 -3.95 2.74
N HIS A 62 15.51 -3.32 2.94
CA HIS A 62 16.68 -3.93 3.58
C HIS A 62 16.84 -3.53 5.06
N ALA A 63 15.98 -2.66 5.58
CA ALA A 63 15.99 -2.22 6.96
C ALA A 63 15.12 -3.14 7.84
N ASN A 64 15.63 -3.52 9.02
CA ASN A 64 14.98 -4.51 9.90
C ASN A 64 14.18 -3.89 11.06
N TRP A 65 14.10 -2.56 11.14
CA TRP A 65 13.44 -1.81 12.24
C TRP A 65 12.50 -0.74 11.68
N ALA A 66 12.28 0.35 12.43
CA ALA A 66 11.57 1.50 11.91
C ALA A 66 12.28 2.06 10.68
N HIS A 67 11.56 2.19 9.57
CA HIS A 67 12.07 2.67 8.30
C HIS A 67 10.97 3.40 7.53
N PRO A 68 11.31 4.28 6.58
CA PRO A 68 10.31 5.04 5.84
C PRO A 68 9.37 4.11 5.07
N CYS A 69 8.06 4.33 5.23
CA CYS A 69 7.02 3.62 4.52
C CYS A 69 5.94 4.60 4.06
N LEU A 70 5.23 4.24 2.98
CA LEU A 70 4.00 4.92 2.57
C LEU A 70 2.81 3.96 2.57
N TYR A 71 1.66 4.53 2.90
CA TYR A 71 0.37 3.88 2.79
C TYR A 71 -0.50 4.71 1.87
N LEU A 72 -0.87 4.14 0.74
CA LEU A 72 -1.81 4.74 -0.19
C LEU A 72 -3.18 4.12 0.12
N LEU A 73 -4.05 4.90 0.75
CA LEU A 73 -5.45 4.55 0.93
C LEU A 73 -6.18 4.95 -0.36
N ILE A 74 -6.81 4.00 -1.03
CA ILE A 74 -7.39 4.20 -2.36
C ILE A 74 -8.90 4.05 -2.28
N ASN A 75 -9.64 5.08 -2.64
CA ASN A 75 -11.10 5.03 -2.71
C ASN A 75 -11.52 4.13 -3.88
N ILE A 76 -12.34 3.10 -3.62
CA ILE A 76 -12.69 2.12 -4.64
C ILE A 76 -13.62 2.68 -5.74
N ARG A 77 -14.26 3.83 -5.51
CA ARG A 77 -15.22 4.44 -6.42
C ARG A 77 -14.62 5.61 -7.19
N SER A 78 -13.96 6.54 -6.50
CA SER A 78 -13.38 7.74 -7.11
C SER A 78 -11.92 7.60 -7.54
N LEU A 79 -11.23 6.56 -7.05
CA LEU A 79 -9.78 6.39 -7.18
C LEU A 79 -8.95 7.49 -6.50
N ASP A 80 -9.57 8.30 -5.64
CA ASP A 80 -8.85 9.27 -4.82
C ASP A 80 -7.87 8.54 -3.90
N VAL A 81 -6.66 9.09 -3.80
CA VAL A 81 -5.58 8.53 -2.98
C VAL A 81 -5.30 9.45 -1.81
N LYS A 82 -5.32 8.89 -0.60
CA LYS A 82 -4.77 9.54 0.59
C LYS A 82 -3.47 8.84 0.96
N ILE A 83 -2.37 9.59 0.98
CA ILE A 83 -1.06 9.09 1.37
C ILE A 83 -0.86 9.32 2.87
N ILE A 84 -0.42 8.29 3.57
CA ILE A 84 0.04 8.36 4.95
C ILE A 84 1.50 7.95 5.00
N GLU A 85 2.33 8.83 5.55
CA GLU A 85 3.71 8.53 5.89
C GLU A 85 3.75 7.75 7.21
N ALA A 86 4.55 6.70 7.25
CA ALA A 86 4.71 5.87 8.42
C ALA A 86 6.17 5.42 8.57
N SER A 87 6.49 4.90 9.75
CA SER A 87 7.82 4.34 10.02
C SER A 87 7.78 2.84 10.33
N PHE A 88 6.60 2.23 10.23
CA PHE A 88 6.39 0.85 10.61
C PHE A 88 5.60 0.13 9.51
N PRO A 89 6.01 -1.09 9.12
CA PRO A 89 5.23 -1.91 8.22
C PRO A 89 3.92 -2.33 8.90
N LEU A 90 2.97 -2.82 8.08
CA LEU A 90 1.75 -3.40 8.63
C LEU A 90 2.11 -4.55 9.55
N SER A 91 1.46 -4.59 10.70
CA SER A 91 1.47 -5.78 11.55
C SER A 91 0.59 -6.90 10.97
N ILE A 92 0.18 -6.79 9.70
CA ILE A 92 -0.62 -7.82 9.07
C ILE A 92 0.29 -9.02 8.86
N GLU A 93 -0.18 -10.16 9.35
CA GLU A 93 0.50 -11.42 9.18
C GLU A 93 0.78 -11.61 7.68
N GLN A 94 2.05 -11.84 7.35
CA GLN A 94 2.49 -12.03 5.96
C GLN A 94 1.82 -13.26 5.28
N SER A 95 1.05 -14.03 6.04
CA SER A 95 0.18 -15.12 5.60
C SER A 95 -1.24 -14.70 5.21
N ASP A 96 -1.59 -13.40 5.27
CA ASP A 96 -2.89 -12.94 4.77
C ASP A 96 -2.92 -13.00 3.24
N ASP A 97 -3.73 -13.92 2.71
CA ASP A 97 -3.92 -14.18 1.27
C ASP A 97 -4.36 -12.94 0.47
N ASN A 98 -4.81 -11.88 1.13
CA ASN A 98 -5.16 -10.63 0.48
C ASN A 98 -3.93 -9.79 0.10
N TYR A 99 -2.73 -10.11 0.58
CA TYR A 99 -1.50 -9.43 0.21
C TYR A 99 -0.89 -9.98 -1.07
N THR A 100 -0.63 -9.10 -2.04
CA THR A 100 0.16 -9.45 -3.23
C THR A 100 1.27 -8.43 -3.44
N ILE A 101 2.44 -8.89 -3.86
CA ILE A 101 3.52 -8.00 -4.28
C ILE A 101 3.23 -7.57 -5.72
N ILE A 102 3.11 -6.26 -5.97
CA ILE A 102 2.90 -5.73 -7.33
C ILE A 102 4.22 -5.33 -7.96
N LEU A 103 5.03 -4.54 -7.23
CA LEU A 103 6.32 -4.09 -7.72
C LEU A 103 7.43 -4.51 -6.76
N ARG A 104 8.55 -4.94 -7.34
CA ARG A 104 9.81 -5.17 -6.63
C ARG A 104 10.92 -4.43 -7.34
N PHE A 105 11.50 -3.42 -6.68
CA PHE A 105 12.54 -2.58 -7.26
C PHE A 105 12.15 -2.01 -8.64
N GLY A 106 10.91 -1.54 -8.76
CA GLY A 106 10.32 -1.01 -10.00
C GLY A 106 9.99 -2.05 -11.07
N GLN A 107 10.18 -3.35 -10.83
CA GLN A 107 9.78 -4.41 -11.75
C GLN A 107 8.40 -4.96 -11.35
N ILE A 108 7.51 -5.07 -12.33
CA ILE A 108 6.22 -5.74 -12.16
C ILE A 108 6.49 -7.23 -11.98
N LEU A 109 6.01 -7.81 -10.88
CA LEU A 109 5.97 -9.25 -10.73
C LEU A 109 4.68 -9.75 -11.38
N SER A 110 4.78 -10.14 -12.64
CA SER A 110 3.66 -10.73 -13.38
C SER A 110 3.19 -12.01 -12.68
N ASN A 111 1.90 -12.08 -12.34
CA ASN A 111 1.17 -13.34 -12.23
C ASN A 111 0.46 -13.59 -13.57
#